data_AF-A0A6B3IGK9-F1
#
_entry.id   AF-A0A6B3IGK9-F1
#
_cell.length_a   1.000
_cell.length_b   1.000
_cell.length_c   1.000
_cell.angle_alpha   90.00
_cell.angle_beta   90.00
_cell.angle_gamma   90.00
#
_symmetry.space_group_name_H-M   'P 1'
#
loop_
_entity.id
_entity.type
_entity.pdbx_description
1 polymer ?
#
loop_
_entity_poly.entity_id
_entity_poly.type
_entity_poly.pdbx_seq_one_letter_code
_entity_poly.pdbx_strand_id
1 'polypeptide(L)' 'RVHGAIGLVDLETPPELLGPALGSLRIFAGYAGWGPGQLEGELGEGAWYVVESEPGDVSSPRPENLWRAVLRRQRSE' A
#
# COMPACT_ATOMS: atom_id res chain seq x y z
N ARG A 1 9.82 -6.83 -5.84
CA ARG A 1 9.39 -5.91 -6.93
C ARG A 1 9.30 -4.51 -6.34
N VAL A 2 9.74 -3.48 -7.06
CA VAL A 2 9.74 -2.08 -6.61
C VAL A 2 8.80 -1.27 -7.51
N HIS A 3 7.97 -0.43 -6.91
CA HIS A 3 7.06 0.52 -7.56
C HIS A 3 7.35 1.92 -7.01
N GLY A 4 8.00 2.77 -7.82
CA GLY A 4 8.50 4.07 -7.34
C GLY A 4 9.44 3.89 -6.15
N ALA A 5 9.09 4.48 -5.00
CA ALA A 5 9.85 4.35 -3.75
C ALA A 5 9.38 3.22 -2.82
N ILE A 6 8.41 2.40 -3.24
CA ILE A 6 7.83 1.31 -2.44
C ILE A 6 8.36 -0.03 -2.94
N GLY A 7 8.83 -0.90 -2.04
CA GLY A 7 9.32 -2.23 -2.38
C GLY A 7 8.95 -3.26 -1.33
N LEU A 8 8.94 -4.54 -1.74
CA LEU A 8 8.88 -5.67 -0.82
C LEU A 8 10.27 -5.93 -0.25
N VAL A 9 10.34 -6.07 1.07
CA VAL A 9 11.56 -6.40 1.81
C VAL A 9 11.49 -7.87 2.21
N ASP A 10 12.58 -8.60 1.94
CA ASP A 10 12.78 -9.92 2.49
C ASP A 10 13.17 -9.81 3.97
N LEU A 11 12.34 -10.36 4.84
CA LEU A 11 12.53 -10.31 6.29
C LEU A 11 13.63 -11.25 6.79
N GLU A 12 14.15 -12.14 5.94
CA GLU A 12 15.32 -12.97 6.24
C GLU A 12 16.63 -12.20 6.02
N THR A 13 16.58 -11.03 5.37
CA THR A 13 17.77 -10.20 5.16
C THR A 13 18.25 -9.61 6.50
N PRO A 14 19.55 -9.72 6.84
CA PRO A 14 20.10 -9.13 8.05
C PRO A 14 19.79 -7.62 8.16
N PRO A 15 19.28 -7.13 9.31
CA PRO A 15 18.89 -5.72 9.48
C PRO A 15 20.00 -4.72 9.19
N GLU A 16 21.26 -5.07 9.46
CA GLU A 16 22.44 -4.26 9.17
C GLU A 16 22.63 -3.97 7.67
N LEU A 17 22.13 -4.83 6.79
CA LEU A 17 22.14 -4.63 5.34
C LEU A 17 20.93 -3.82 4.87
N LEU A 18 19.82 -3.85 5.61
CA LEU A 18 18.58 -3.14 5.28
C LEU A 18 18.61 -1.67 5.71
N GLY A 19 19.18 -1.38 6.88
CA GLY A 19 19.14 -0.05 7.51
C GLY A 19 19.55 1.11 6.59
N PRO A 20 20.69 1.03 5.88
CA PRO A 20 21.13 2.11 4.97
C PRO A 20 20.24 2.29 3.73
N ALA A 21 19.47 1.28 3.34
CA ALA A 21 18.71 1.26 2.10
C ALA A 21 17.21 1.63 2.27
N LEU A 22 16.70 1.65 3.51
CA LEU A 22 15.29 1.86 3.79
C LEU A 22 15.04 3.19 4.51
N GLY A 23 14.20 4.04 3.93
CA GLY A 23 13.70 5.24 4.62
C GLY A 23 12.62 4.94 5.67
N SER A 24 11.84 3.88 5.46
CA SER A 24 10.78 3.44 6.37
C SER A 24 10.40 2.00 6.08
N LEU A 25 9.95 1.26 7.11
CA LEU A 25 9.45 -0.11 6.99
C LEU A 25 8.09 -0.22 7.70
N ARG A 26 7.16 -0.96 7.08
CA ARG A 26 5.92 -1.41 7.70
C ARG A 26 5.73 -2.90 7.43
N ILE A 27 5.42 -3.64 8.49
CA ILE A 27 5.14 -5.08 8.43
C ILE A 27 3.63 -5.28 8.48
N PHE A 28 3.11 -6.14 7.61
CA PHE A 28 1.71 -6.54 7.57
C PHE A 28 1.61 -8.04 7.83
N ALA A 29 0.65 -8.44 8.65
CA ALA A 29 0.35 -9.85 8.92
C ALA A 29 -0.92 -10.26 8.16
N GLY A 30 -0.78 -11.17 7.20
CA GLY A 30 -1.86 -11.57 6.30
C GLY A 30 -1.96 -10.70 5.04
N TYR A 31 -2.90 -11.05 4.17
CA TYR A 31 -3.14 -10.37 2.90
C TYR A 31 -4.62 -10.48 2.51
N ALA A 32 -5.09 -9.54 1.70
CA ALA A 32 -6.35 -9.67 0.98
C ALA A 32 -6.07 -10.38 -0.36
N GLY A 33 -6.89 -11.38 -0.70
CA GLY A 33 -6.79 -12.12 -1.95
C GLY A 33 -8.13 -12.11 -2.67
N TRP A 34 -8.06 -12.03 -3.99
CA TRP A 34 -9.23 -12.11 -4.87
C TRP A 34 -9.19 -13.41 -5.64
N GLY A 35 -10.34 -14.07 -5.76
CA GLY A 35 -10.53 -15.17 -6.69
C GLY A 35 -10.50 -14.69 -8.15
N PRO A 36 -10.42 -15.62 -9.11
CA PRO A 36 -10.42 -15.27 -10.53
C PRO A 36 -11.66 -14.42 -10.91
N GLY A 37 -11.43 -13.23 -11.47
CA GLY A 37 -12.50 -12.32 -11.92
C GLY A 37 -13.24 -11.57 -10.79
N GLN A 38 -12.91 -11.84 -9.53
CA GLN A 38 -13.65 -11.27 -8.40
C GLN A 38 -13.41 -9.76 -8.28
N LEU A 39 -12.16 -9.31 -8.39
CA LEU A 39 -11.82 -7.88 -8.29
C LEU A 39 -12.49 -7.07 -9.39
N GLU A 40 -12.52 -7.59 -10.61
CA GLU A 40 -13.17 -6.96 -11.76
C GLU A 40 -14.68 -6.84 -11.54
N GLY A 41 -15.33 -7.87 -10.98
CA GLY A 41 -16.73 -7.83 -10.60
C GLY A 41 -17.01 -6.77 -9.53
N GLU A 42 -16.21 -6.76 -8.46
CA GLU A 42 -16.34 -5.79 -7.37
C GLU A 42 -16.12 -4.34 -7.86
N LEU A 43 -15.20 -4.13 -8.81
CA LEU A 43 -15.00 -2.82 -9.46
C LEU A 43 -16.21 -2.42 -10.31
N GLY A 44 -16.80 -3.35 -11.06
CA GLY A 44 -18.01 -3.12 -11.85
C GLY A 44 -19.24 -2.75 -11.00
N GLU A 45 -19.31 -3.26 -9.79
CA GLU A 45 -20.34 -2.93 -8.79
C GLU A 45 -20.06 -1.64 -8.01
N GLY A 46 -18.91 -1.00 -8.24
CA GLY A 46 -18.50 0.21 -7.52
C GLY A 46 -18.10 -0.03 -6.06
N ALA A 47 -17.71 -1.26 -5.71
CA ALA A 47 -17.30 -1.61 -4.35
C ALA A 47 -15.94 -1.00 -3.95
N TRP A 48 -15.12 -0.60 -4.93
CA TRP A 48 -13.80 -0.01 -4.71
C TRP A 48 -13.61 1.30 -5.45
N TYR A 49 -12.92 2.24 -4.80
CA TYR A 49 -12.33 3.40 -5.44
C TYR A 49 -10.85 3.13 -5.69
N VAL A 50 -10.47 3.03 -6.97
CA VAL A 50 -9.06 2.87 -7.38
C VAL A 50 -8.44 4.25 -7.53
N VAL A 51 -7.33 4.48 -6.82
CA VAL A 51 -6.65 5.77 -6.77
C VAL A 51 -5.14 5.57 -6.81
N GLU A 52 -4.42 6.60 -7.24
CA GLU A 52 -2.96 6.59 -7.20
C GLU A 52 -2.43 6.55 -5.76
N SER A 53 -1.45 5.68 -5.55
CA SER A 53 -0.74 5.56 -4.27
C SER A 53 0.38 6.58 -4.17
N GLU A 54 0.58 7.15 -2.98
CA GLU A 54 1.76 7.98 -2.68
C GLU A 54 2.74 7.21 -1.79
N PRO A 55 4.08 7.39 -1.94
CA PRO A 55 5.07 6.71 -1.10
C PRO A 55 4.83 6.81 0.41
N GLY A 56 4.25 7.93 0.87
CA GLY A 56 3.94 8.16 2.28
C GLY A 56 2.75 7.36 2.83
N ASP A 57 1.93 6.74 1.97
CA ASP A 57 0.75 5.99 2.43
C ASP A 57 1.16 4.76 3.25
N VAL A 58 2.11 4.00 2.72
CA VAL A 58 2.61 2.76 3.34
C VAL A 58 3.34 3.03 4.65
N SER A 59 4.00 4.18 4.78
CA SER A 59 4.80 4.55 5.96
C SER A 59 4.10 5.52 6.92
N SER A 60 2.86 5.92 6.64
CA SER A 60 2.12 6.94 7.40
C SER A 60 2.14 6.67 8.91
N PRO A 61 2.61 7.57 9.78
CA PRO A 61 2.67 7.34 11.23
C PRO A 61 1.28 7.25 11.89
N ARG A 62 0.20 7.53 11.14
CA ARG A 62 -1.19 7.55 11.58
C ARG A 62 -2.07 6.70 10.64
N PRO A 63 -1.89 5.37 10.60
CA PRO A 63 -2.59 4.49 9.68
C PRO A 63 -4.12 4.48 9.88
N GLU A 64 -4.60 4.74 11.10
CA GLU A 64 -6.02 4.84 11.44
C GLU A 64 -6.74 5.98 10.69
N ASN A 65 -5.98 6.99 10.24
CA ASN A 65 -6.49 8.12 9.48
C ASN A 65 -6.24 7.99 7.97
N LEU A 66 -5.53 6.93 7.53
CA LEU A 66 -5.03 6.81 6.16
C LEU A 66 -6.15 6.81 5.13
N TRP A 67 -7.24 6.07 5.36
CA TRP A 67 -8.38 6.03 4.44
C TRP A 67 -8.96 7.43 4.18
N ARG A 68 -9.17 8.22 5.25
CA ARG A 68 -9.66 9.60 5.14
C ARG A 68 -8.65 10.50 4.44
N ALA A 69 -7.36 10.33 4.71
CA ALA A 69 -6.30 11.11 4.09
C ALA A 69 -6.20 10.83 2.57
N VAL A 70 -6.22 9.56 2.18
CA VAL A 70 -6.18 9.09 0.80
C VAL A 70 -7.38 9.61 0.02
N LEU A 71 -8.60 9.50 0.56
CA LEU A 71 -9.78 10.00 -0.14
C LEU A 71 -9.81 11.53 -0.23
N ARG A 72 -9.40 12.25 0.82
CA ARG A 72 -9.38 13.72 0.81
C ARG A 72 -8.44 14.33 -0.22
N ARG A 73 -7.35 13.64 -0.59
CA ARG A 73 -6.42 14.14 -1.61
C ARG A 73 -6.92 13.93 -3.04
N GLN A 74 -7.87 13.01 -3.24
CA GLN A 74 -8.49 12.83 -4.55
C GLN A 74 -9.31 14.08 -4.85
N ARG A 75 -8.83 14.89 -5.79
CA ARG A 75 -9.62 15.99 -6.33
C ARG A 75 -10.62 15.37 -7.30
N SER A 76 -11.86 15.85 -7.26
CA SER A 76 -12.82 15.58 -8.33
C SER A 76 -12.18 16.01 -9.65
N GLU A 77 -12.14 15.12 -10.63
CA GLU A 77 -12.15 15.55 -12.03
C GLU A 77 -13.54 16.07 -12.39
#